data_AF-A0A7X4J4Z9-F1
#
_entry.id   AF-A0A7X4J4Z9-F1
#
_cell.length_a   1.000
_cell.length_b   1.000
_cell.length_c   1.000
_cell.angle_alpha   90.00
_cell.angle_beta   90.00
_cell.angle_gamma   90.00
#
_symmetry.space_group_name_H-M   'P 1'
#
loop_
_entity.id
_entity.type
_entity.pdbx_description
1 polymer ?
#
loop_
_entity_poly.entity_id
_entity_poly.type
_entity_poly.pdbx_seq_one_letter_code
_entity_poly.pdbx_strand_id
1 'polypeptide(L)'
;LMGLAGLHLFLFRKAGPAGPFRGTPEQIKAKTDYFFPRQIWKDIVAMATVFLIICTLAFIEPVVLLEEATPDPGDYHPEPEWYFLFLFQLLRLKIFGGEFGQFLGAVAIPGAFMGFLAALPFLDRNPERNIFKRPIALIGWIAIMAVILIFTVSAILNREFLD
;
A
#
# COMPACT_ATOMS: atom_id res chain seq x y z
N LEU A 1 -7.51 -15.82 -4.00
CA LEU A 1 -7.87 -14.45 -3.54
C LEU A 1 -9.29 -14.39 -2.95
N MET A 2 -10.34 -14.82 -3.66
CA MET A 2 -11.74 -14.74 -3.15
C MET A 2 -11.96 -15.43 -1.81
N GLY A 3 -11.37 -16.61 -1.58
CA GLY A 3 -11.44 -17.29 -0.27
C GLY A 3 -10.78 -16.50 0.88
N LEU A 4 -9.65 -15.83 0.61
CA LEU A 4 -8.97 -14.97 1.60
C LEU A 4 -9.79 -13.71 1.89
N ALA A 5 -10.42 -13.12 0.88
CA ALA A 5 -11.33 -11.99 1.07
C ALA A 5 -12.54 -12.39 1.92
N GLY A 6 -13.14 -13.55 1.67
CA GLY A 6 -14.21 -14.10 2.49
C GLY A 6 -13.77 -14.34 3.95
N LEU A 7 -12.59 -14.94 4.15
CA LEU A 7 -12.00 -15.12 5.48
C LEU A 7 -11.77 -13.78 6.20
N HIS A 8 -11.23 -12.79 5.49
CA HIS A 8 -11.01 -11.45 6.03
C HIS A 8 -12.33 -10.81 6.50
N LEU A 9 -13.39 -10.88 5.68
CA LEU A 9 -14.72 -10.38 6.05
C LEU A 9 -15.30 -11.12 7.26
N PHE A 10 -15.14 -12.43 7.33
CA PHE A 10 -15.58 -13.22 8.49
C PHE A 10 -14.87 -12.78 9.77
N LEU A 11 -13.54 -12.64 9.75
CA LEU A 11 -12.75 -12.20 10.90
C LEU A 11 -13.11 -10.76 11.31
N PHE A 12 -13.30 -9.87 10.33
CA PHE A 12 -13.75 -8.51 10.57
C PHE A 12 -15.13 -8.45 11.24
N ARG A 13 -16.08 -9.28 10.79
CA ARG A 13 -17.42 -9.35 11.40
C ARG A 13 -17.38 -9.92 12.81
N LYS A 14 -16.47 -10.86 13.09
CA LYS A 14 -16.28 -11.43 14.43
C LYS A 14 -15.63 -10.45 15.40
N ALA A 15 -14.60 -9.71 14.96
CA ALA A 15 -13.87 -8.77 15.81
C ALA A 15 -14.56 -7.41 15.94
N GLY A 16 -15.36 -7.02 14.94
CA GLY A 16 -15.97 -5.71 14.83
C GLY A 16 -15.02 -4.65 14.26
N PRO A 17 -15.56 -3.52 13.78
CA PRO A 17 -14.77 -2.41 13.28
C PRO A 17 -13.99 -1.73 14.41
N ALA A 18 -12.77 -1.28 14.11
CA ALA A 18 -11.95 -0.57 15.08
C ALA A 18 -12.62 0.74 15.57
N GLY A 19 -13.34 1.43 14.70
CA GLY A 19 -13.98 2.72 15.02
C GLY A 19 -12.99 3.87 15.23
N PRO A 20 -13.49 5.09 15.48
CA PRO A 20 -12.64 6.27 15.69
C PRO A 20 -11.84 6.17 17.00
N PHE A 21 -10.65 6.76 17.02
CA PHE A 21 -9.76 6.80 18.20
C PHE A 21 -10.06 7.96 19.16
N ARG A 22 -11.08 8.78 18.87
CA ARG A 22 -11.51 9.92 19.70
C ARG A 22 -12.90 9.66 20.28
N GLY A 23 -13.05 9.90 21.58
CA GLY A 23 -14.30 9.72 22.33
C GLY A 23 -14.21 8.61 23.37
N THR A 24 -15.08 8.64 24.38
CA THR A 24 -15.20 7.55 25.34
C THR A 24 -15.83 6.31 24.67
N PRO A 25 -15.60 5.09 25.17
CA PRO A 25 -16.23 3.88 24.62
C PRO A 25 -17.76 3.99 24.51
N GLU A 26 -18.40 4.64 25.48
CA GLU A 26 -19.83 4.91 25.51
C GLU A 26 -20.28 5.85 24.39
N GLN A 27 -19.54 6.94 24.15
CA GLN A 27 -19.82 7.87 23.05
C GLN A 27 -19.66 7.21 21.69
N ILE A 28 -18.65 6.35 21.53
CA ILE A 28 -18.43 5.60 20.29
C ILE A 28 -19.60 4.63 20.07
N LYS A 29 -20.00 3.89 21.11
CA LYS A 29 -21.13 2.96 21.06
C LYS A 29 -22.45 3.66 20.75
N ALA A 30 -22.68 4.85 21.32
CA ALA A 30 -23.87 5.66 21.06
C ALA A 30 -23.93 6.20 19.62
N LYS A 31 -22.77 6.38 18.97
CA LYS A 31 -22.65 6.82 17.57
C LYS A 31 -22.64 5.66 16.57
N THR A 32 -22.54 4.42 17.05
CA THR A 32 -22.59 3.23 16.18
C THR A 32 -23.99 3.09 15.59
N ASP A 33 -24.06 3.09 14.26
CA ASP A 33 -25.29 2.94 13.50
C ASP A 33 -25.31 1.59 12.77
N TYR A 34 -26.48 1.18 12.29
CA TYR A 34 -26.60 -0.01 11.46
C TYR A 34 -25.87 0.15 10.12
N PHE A 35 -25.30 -0.95 9.63
CA PHE A 35 -24.63 -0.97 8.34
C PHE A 35 -25.59 -0.60 7.18
N PHE A 36 -26.78 -1.20 7.20
CA PHE A 36 -27.85 -0.82 6.28
C PHE A 36 -28.86 0.09 6.99
N PRO A 37 -29.38 1.14 6.33
CA PRO A 37 -29.11 1.56 4.95
C PRO A 37 -27.95 2.55 4.82
N ARG A 38 -27.57 3.21 5.92
CA ARG A 38 -26.77 4.43 5.86
C ARG A 38 -25.33 4.21 5.41
N GLN A 39 -24.66 3.16 5.88
CA GLN A 39 -23.27 2.89 5.48
C GLN A 39 -23.21 2.42 4.03
N ILE A 40 -24.13 1.54 3.60
CA ILE A 40 -24.21 1.11 2.19
C ILE A 40 -24.36 2.31 1.25
N TRP A 41 -25.22 3.27 1.58
CA TRP A 41 -25.37 4.48 0.75
C TRP A 41 -24.07 5.27 0.63
N LYS A 42 -23.32 5.44 1.72
CA LYS A 42 -22.01 6.11 1.69
C LYS A 42 -21.00 5.34 0.84
N ASP A 43 -20.99 4.01 0.98
CA ASP A 43 -20.08 3.13 0.25
C ASP A 43 -20.38 3.18 -1.27
N ILE A 44 -21.66 3.14 -1.67
CA ILE A 44 -22.08 3.26 -3.07
C ILE A 44 -21.64 4.61 -3.66
N VAL A 45 -21.88 5.72 -2.95
CA VAL A 45 -21.49 7.06 -3.43
C VAL A 45 -19.97 7.17 -3.57
N ALA A 46 -19.21 6.65 -2.60
CA ALA A 46 -17.74 6.65 -2.65
C ALA A 46 -17.22 5.78 -3.81
N MET A 47 -17.75 4.57 -3.97
CA MET A 47 -17.39 3.66 -5.06
C MET A 47 -17.72 4.26 -6.43
N ALA A 48 -18.91 4.84 -6.59
CA ALA A 48 -19.32 5.50 -7.83
C ALA A 48 -18.40 6.68 -8.15
N THR A 49 -18.05 7.50 -7.15
CA THR A 49 -17.11 8.61 -7.34
C THR A 49 -15.74 8.13 -7.82
N VAL A 50 -15.15 7.13 -7.15
CA VAL A 50 -13.84 6.58 -7.53
C VAL A 50 -13.90 5.94 -8.92
N PHE A 51 -14.97 5.20 -9.22
CA PHE A 51 -15.18 4.59 -10.54
C PHE A 51 -15.24 5.64 -11.65
N LEU A 52 -16.00 6.73 -11.45
CA LEU A 52 -16.08 7.82 -12.42
C LEU A 52 -14.73 8.51 -12.63
N ILE A 53 -13.94 8.72 -11.57
CA ILE A 53 -12.58 9.25 -11.69
C ILE A 53 -11.72 8.33 -12.55
N ILE A 54 -11.72 7.02 -12.29
CA ILE A 54 -10.94 6.04 -13.06
C ILE A 54 -11.40 6.01 -14.53
N CYS A 55 -12.71 5.98 -14.80
CA CYS A 55 -13.22 6.04 -16.17
C CYS A 55 -12.78 7.32 -16.88
N THR A 56 -12.86 8.46 -16.21
CA THR A 56 -12.45 9.76 -16.77
C THR A 56 -10.96 9.76 -17.10
N LEU A 57 -10.12 9.27 -16.20
CA LEU A 57 -8.68 9.12 -16.45
C LEU A 57 -8.40 8.19 -17.63
N ALA A 58 -9.11 7.06 -17.72
CA ALA A 58 -8.95 6.11 -18.83
C ALA A 58 -9.39 6.69 -20.20
N PHE A 59 -10.33 7.63 -20.22
CA PHE A 59 -10.69 8.37 -21.44
C PHE A 59 -9.70 9.48 -21.80
N ILE A 60 -9.08 10.11 -20.80
CA ILE A 60 -8.09 11.18 -21.00
C ILE A 60 -6.75 10.58 -21.47
N GLU A 61 -6.27 9.55 -20.78
CA GLU A 61 -4.99 8.90 -21.04
C GLU A 61 -5.23 7.39 -21.23
N PRO A 62 -5.54 6.95 -22.46
CA PRO A 62 -5.78 5.54 -22.73
C PRO A 62 -4.48 4.76 -22.57
N VAL A 63 -4.54 3.64 -21.84
CA VAL A 63 -3.40 2.74 -21.69
C VAL A 63 -3.07 2.12 -23.05
N VAL A 64 -1.89 2.42 -23.57
CA VAL A 64 -1.35 1.77 -24.76
C VAL A 64 -0.86 0.38 -24.36
N LEU A 65 -1.46 -0.65 -24.95
CA LEU A 65 -0.94 -2.02 -24.80
C LEU A 65 0.37 -2.11 -25.59
N LEU A 66 1.41 -2.61 -24.93
CA LEU A 66 2.69 -2.88 -25.56
C LEU A 66 2.58 -4.03 -26.56
N GLU A 67 3.58 -4.15 -27.43
CA GLU A 67 3.70 -5.25 -28.37
C GLU A 67 3.74 -6.61 -27.65
N GLU A 68 3.38 -7.66 -28.39
CA GLU A 68 3.47 -9.02 -27.87
C GLU A 68 4.91 -9.34 -27.44
N ALA A 69 5.06 -9.98 -26.28
CA ALA A 69 6.38 -10.25 -25.73
C ALA A 69 7.19 -11.16 -26.67
N THR A 70 8.37 -10.68 -27.09
CA THR A 70 9.34 -11.44 -27.88
C THR A 70 10.61 -11.72 -27.07
N PRO A 71 11.33 -12.82 -27.32
CA PRO A 71 12.62 -13.09 -26.69
C PRO A 71 13.73 -12.11 -27.08
N ASP A 72 13.56 -11.40 -28.20
CA ASP A 72 14.48 -10.38 -28.72
C ASP A 72 13.69 -9.08 -28.97
N PRO A 73 13.43 -8.30 -27.92
CA PRO A 73 12.57 -7.12 -28.00
C PRO A 73 13.35 -5.86 -28.46
N GLY A 74 14.57 -6.02 -28.97
CA GLY A 74 15.42 -4.92 -29.41
C GLY A 74 15.71 -3.92 -28.29
N ASP A 75 15.40 -2.65 -28.54
CA ASP A 75 15.67 -1.52 -27.63
C ASP A 75 14.60 -1.34 -26.53
N TYR A 76 13.71 -2.31 -26.33
CA TYR A 76 12.69 -2.23 -25.28
C TYR A 76 13.33 -2.31 -23.88
N HIS A 77 13.18 -1.23 -23.12
CA HIS A 77 13.59 -1.17 -21.71
C HIS A 77 12.37 -1.43 -20.80
N PRO A 78 12.30 -2.58 -20.10
CA PRO A 78 11.18 -2.88 -19.22
C PRO A 78 11.20 -1.96 -18.00
N GLU A 79 10.22 -1.07 -17.92
CA GLU A 79 9.99 -0.26 -16.72
C GLU A 79 9.00 -0.94 -15.76
N PRO A 80 9.24 -0.84 -14.44
CA PRO A 80 8.25 -1.27 -13.47
C PRO A 80 7.11 -0.26 -13.34
N GLU A 81 5.95 -0.78 -12.98
CA GLU A 81 4.77 0.03 -12.65
C GLU A 81 5.04 0.99 -11.48
N TRP A 82 4.30 2.10 -11.47
CA TRP A 82 4.54 3.23 -10.54
C TRP A 82 4.55 2.82 -9.06
N TYR A 83 3.73 1.85 -8.68
CA TYR A 83 3.63 1.33 -7.31
C TYR A 83 4.83 0.45 -6.89
N PHE A 84 5.72 0.10 -7.82
CA PHE A 84 6.97 -0.63 -7.56
C PHE A 84 8.23 0.21 -7.70
N LEU A 85 8.13 1.47 -8.15
CA LEU A 85 9.30 2.32 -8.41
C LEU A 85 10.23 2.48 -7.21
N PHE A 86 9.68 2.57 -5.99
CA PHE A 86 10.51 2.69 -4.79
C PHE A 86 11.35 1.44 -4.51
N LEU A 87 10.82 0.23 -4.77
CA LEU A 87 11.56 -1.02 -4.61
C LEU A 87 12.61 -1.16 -5.70
N PHE A 88 12.29 -0.76 -6.92
CA PHE A 88 13.25 -0.76 -8.02
C PHE A 88 14.41 0.20 -7.76
N GLN A 89 14.11 1.41 -7.26
CA GLN A 89 15.14 2.35 -6.85
C GLN A 89 16.01 1.82 -5.72
N LEU A 90 15.41 1.11 -4.75
CA LEU A 90 16.15 0.44 -3.69
C LEU A 90 17.15 -0.56 -4.27
N LEU A 91 16.74 -1.39 -5.23
CA LEU A 91 17.60 -2.38 -5.88
C LEU A 91 18.73 -1.77 -6.71
N ARG A 92 18.56 -0.54 -7.22
CA ARG A 92 19.62 0.18 -7.95
C ARG A 92 20.74 0.70 -7.05
N LEU A 93 20.60 0.64 -5.72
CA LEU A 93 21.68 1.04 -4.81
C LEU A 93 22.86 0.07 -4.92
N LYS A 94 24.09 0.62 -4.99
CA LYS A 94 25.33 -0.17 -5.14
C LYS A 94 25.51 -1.29 -4.10
N ILE A 95 24.92 -1.12 -2.91
CA ILE A 95 24.95 -2.12 -1.84
C ILE A 95 24.21 -3.42 -2.19
N PHE A 96 23.25 -3.37 -3.12
CA PHE A 96 22.50 -4.53 -3.62
C PHE A 96 23.04 -5.04 -4.96
N GLY A 97 24.27 -4.67 -5.34
CA GLY A 97 24.95 -5.22 -6.49
C GLY A 97 25.29 -6.71 -6.33
N GLY A 98 25.30 -7.44 -7.45
CA GLY A 98 25.54 -8.88 -7.48
C GLY A 98 24.35 -9.73 -7.03
N GLU A 99 24.44 -11.04 -7.27
CA GLU A 99 23.33 -11.99 -7.05
C GLU A 99 22.81 -11.98 -5.61
N PHE A 100 23.73 -11.99 -4.63
CA PHE A 100 23.35 -11.95 -3.21
C PHE A 100 22.71 -10.62 -2.81
N GLY A 101 23.23 -9.49 -3.32
CA GLY A 101 22.67 -8.17 -3.06
C GLY A 101 21.25 -8.03 -3.61
N GLN A 102 21.01 -8.52 -4.83
CA GLN A 102 19.68 -8.52 -5.44
C GLN A 102 18.69 -9.39 -4.66
N PHE A 103 19.11 -10.58 -4.22
CA PHE A 103 18.27 -11.42 -3.36
C PHE A 103 17.88 -10.70 -2.06
N LEU A 104 18.84 -10.03 -1.41
CA LEU A 104 18.57 -9.28 -0.19
C LEU A 104 17.57 -8.13 -0.41
N GLY A 105 17.79 -7.34 -1.46
CA GLY A 105 16.94 -6.19 -1.78
C GLY A 105 15.54 -6.56 -2.26
N ALA A 106 15.41 -7.63 -3.06
CA ALA A 106 14.16 -7.99 -3.71
C ALA A 106 13.29 -8.93 -2.86
N VAL A 107 13.91 -9.78 -2.04
CA VAL A 107 13.21 -10.85 -1.31
C VAL A 107 13.36 -10.67 0.19
N ALA A 108 14.60 -10.61 0.70
CA ALA A 108 14.83 -10.66 2.14
C ALA A 108 14.29 -9.42 2.87
N ILE A 109 14.56 -8.22 2.35
CA ILE A 109 14.11 -6.96 2.97
C ILE A 109 12.58 -6.83 2.91
N PRO A 110 11.91 -6.94 1.75
CA PRO A 110 10.45 -6.89 1.70
C PRO A 110 9.80 -8.01 2.53
N GLY A 111 10.35 -9.23 2.49
CA GLY A 111 9.87 -10.35 3.28
C GLY A 111 9.99 -10.11 4.79
N ALA A 112 11.12 -9.60 5.25
CA ALA A 112 11.34 -9.23 6.65
C ALA A 112 10.40 -8.10 7.08
N PHE A 113 10.17 -7.10 6.22
CA PHE A 113 9.22 -6.02 6.49
C PHE A 113 7.79 -6.54 6.61
N MET A 114 7.35 -7.41 5.70
CA MET A 114 6.03 -8.04 5.78
C MET A 114 5.90 -8.93 7.03
N GLY A 115 6.94 -9.68 7.38
CA GLY A 115 7.01 -10.46 8.61
C GLY A 115 6.92 -9.58 9.86
N PHE A 116 7.61 -8.44 9.87
CA PHE A 116 7.51 -7.44 10.93
C PHE A 116 6.09 -6.89 11.06
N LEU A 117 5.43 -6.53 9.96
CA LEU A 117 4.03 -6.07 9.98
C LEU A 117 3.07 -7.14 10.50
N ALA A 118 3.28 -8.41 10.14
CA ALA A 118 2.50 -9.52 10.67
C ALA A 118 2.76 -9.77 12.16
N ALA A 119 3.97 -9.46 12.65
CA ALA A 119 4.36 -9.58 14.05
C ALA A 119 3.94 -8.37 14.92
N LEU A 120 3.56 -7.23 14.31
CA LEU A 120 3.14 -6.02 15.02
C LEU A 120 2.14 -6.25 16.15
N PRO A 121 1.02 -7.00 16.00
CA PRO A 121 0.07 -7.20 17.10
C PRO A 121 0.67 -7.88 18.35
N PHE A 122 1.81 -8.58 18.21
CA PHE A 122 2.49 -9.24 19.33
C PHE A 122 3.60 -8.38 19.94
N LEU A 123 4.26 -7.59 19.11
CA LEU A 123 5.37 -6.70 19.50
C LEU A 123 4.85 -5.39 20.13
N ASP A 124 3.76 -4.85 19.60
CA ASP A 124 3.14 -3.61 20.04
C ASP A 124 1.93 -3.89 20.93
N ARG A 125 2.19 -4.02 22.23
CA ARG A 125 1.15 -4.29 23.24
C ARG A 125 0.56 -3.03 23.88
N ASN A 126 0.84 -1.86 23.32
CA ASN A 126 0.35 -0.60 23.89
C ASN A 126 -1.17 -0.49 23.67
N PRO A 127 -1.99 -0.33 24.74
CA PRO A 127 -3.44 -0.22 24.60
C PRO A 127 -3.92 1.10 24.00
N GLU A 128 -3.06 2.13 23.94
CA GLU A 128 -3.41 3.40 23.31
C GLU A 128 -3.56 3.23 21.79
N ARG A 129 -4.67 3.73 21.25
CA ARG A 129 -5.02 3.60 19.82
C ARG A 129 -4.82 4.91 19.07
N ASN A 130 -4.73 6.03 19.79
CA ASN A 130 -4.49 7.33 19.19
C ASN A 130 -3.03 7.45 18.75
N ILE A 131 -2.81 7.46 17.43
CA ILE A 131 -1.47 7.55 16.82
C ILE A 131 -0.67 8.77 17.29
N PHE A 132 -1.34 9.90 17.59
CA PHE A 132 -0.66 11.13 18.04
C PHE A 132 -0.08 11.01 19.46
N LYS A 133 -0.52 10.03 20.25
CA LYS A 133 0.05 9.71 21.56
C LYS A 133 1.11 8.59 21.48
N ARG A 134 1.46 8.15 20.26
CA ARG A 134 2.39 7.06 20.00
C ARG A 134 3.54 7.57 19.13
N PRO A 135 4.44 8.39 19.68
CA PRO A 135 5.45 9.09 18.90
C PRO A 135 6.36 8.13 18.12
N ILE A 136 6.77 6.99 18.71
CA ILE A 136 7.62 6.00 18.04
C ILE A 136 6.92 5.40 16.81
N ALA A 137 5.66 4.98 16.96
CA ALA A 137 4.88 4.41 15.85
C ALA A 137 4.60 5.45 14.76
N LEU A 138 4.29 6.69 15.15
CA LEU A 138 4.05 7.79 14.23
C LEU A 138 5.33 8.15 13.45
N ILE A 139 6.46 8.31 14.13
CA ILE A 139 7.75 8.63 13.50
C ILE A 139 8.17 7.49 12.57
N GLY A 140 8.02 6.23 13.00
CA GLY A 140 8.31 5.07 12.16
C GLY A 140 7.46 5.03 10.90
N TRP A 141 6.15 5.29 11.02
CA TRP A 141 5.25 5.37 9.87
C TRP A 141 5.63 6.51 8.92
N ILE A 142 5.90 7.72 9.45
CA ILE A 142 6.35 8.86 8.65
C ILE A 142 7.67 8.55 7.94
N ALA A 143 8.63 7.93 8.63
CA ALA A 143 9.92 7.56 8.05
C ALA A 143 9.75 6.57 6.89
N ILE A 144 8.91 5.54 7.05
CA ILE A 144 8.61 4.58 5.98
C ILE A 144 7.96 5.29 4.78
N MET A 145 6.95 6.13 5.02
CA MET A 145 6.29 6.89 3.95
C MET A 145 7.24 7.85 3.24
N ALA A 146 8.14 8.50 3.98
CA ALA A 146 9.16 9.37 3.42
C ALA A 146 10.16 8.59 2.55
N VAL A 147 10.59 7.41 2.99
CA VAL A 147 11.46 6.54 2.19
C VAL A 147 10.79 6.14 0.88
N ILE A 148 9.53 5.67 0.94
CA ILE A 148 8.77 5.29 -0.27
C ILE A 148 8.65 6.49 -1.21
N LEU A 149 8.30 7.68 -0.70
CA LEU A 149 8.17 8.89 -1.49
C LEU A 149 9.50 9.30 -2.14
N ILE A 150 10.57 9.43 -1.34
CA ILE A 150 11.89 9.84 -1.82
C ILE A 150 12.39 8.86 -2.88
N PHE A 151 12.23 7.56 -2.68
CA PHE A 151 12.70 6.55 -3.61
C PHE A 151 11.85 6.52 -4.89
N THR A 152 10.53 6.72 -4.79
CA THR A 152 9.65 6.84 -5.97
C THR A 152 10.04 8.06 -6.80
N VAL A 153 10.18 9.23 -6.16
CA VAL A 153 10.59 10.47 -6.85
C VAL A 153 11.99 10.34 -7.43
N SER A 154 12.93 9.76 -6.68
CA SER A 154 14.28 9.48 -7.17
C SER A 154 14.28 8.51 -8.35
N ALA A 155 13.40 7.51 -8.37
CA ALA A 155 13.23 6.63 -9.52
C ALA A 155 12.74 7.39 -10.75
N ILE A 156 11.80 8.33 -10.58
CA ILE A 156 11.27 9.17 -11.66
C ILE A 156 12.30 10.16 -12.18
N LEU A 157 13.02 10.87 -11.29
CA LEU A 157 14.03 11.85 -11.68
C LEU A 157 15.24 11.19 -12.36
N ASN A 158 15.63 10.00 -11.91
CA ASN A 158 16.70 9.24 -12.55
C ASN A 158 16.20 8.39 -13.74
N ARG A 159 15.01 8.68 -14.30
CA ARG A 159 14.54 8.05 -15.54
C ARG A 159 15.39 8.44 -16.76
N GLU A 160 16.03 9.61 -16.73
CA GLU A 160 16.84 10.16 -17.84
C GLU A 160 18.13 9.39 -18.15
N PHE A 161 18.51 8.35 -17.39
CA PHE A 161 19.67 7.50 -17.71
C PHE A 161 19.31 6.29 -18.60
N LEU A 162 18.12 6.31 -19.22
CA LEU A 162 17.62 5.32 -20.17
C LEU A 162 17.77 5.77 -21.65
N ASP A 163 18.35 6.95 -21.88
CA ASP A 163 18.84 7.39 -23.20
C ASP A 163 20.33 7.08 -23.38
#